data_AF-A0A392P592-F1
#
_entry.id   AF-A0A392P592-F1
#
_cell.length_a   1.000
_cell.length_b   1.000
_cell.length_c   1.000
_cell.angle_alpha   90.00
_cell.angle_beta   90.00
_cell.angle_gamma   90.00
#
_symmetry.space_group_name_H-M   'P 1'
#
loop_
_entity.id
_entity.type
_entity.pdbx_description
1 polymer ?
#
loop_
_entity_poly.entity_id
_entity_poly.type
_entity_poly.pdbx_seq_one_letter_code
_entity_poly.pdbx_strand_id
1 'polypeptide(L)'
;YMSDRLHFYTISEGVVTKNSSAPIIFGCSNYRSGYLSKSEKALDGIIGFGHQDISVISQLSTQGVTPRVFSHCLRGDIAGGGTLVMGEIVEADIVYTPLDLS
;
A
#
# COMPACT_ATOMS: atom_id res chain seq x y z
N TYR A 1 9.74 -8.80 14.12
CA TYR A 1 9.79 -7.97 12.91
C TYR A 1 10.92 -8.43 12.02
N MET A 2 10.75 -8.32 10.71
CA MET A 2 11.75 -8.64 9.69
C MET A 2 11.98 -7.42 8.80
N SER A 3 13.13 -7.33 8.15
CA SER A 3 13.47 -6.26 7.21
C SER A 3 13.78 -6.84 5.85
N ASP A 4 13.17 -6.29 4.80
CA ASP A 4 13.46 -6.65 3.40
C ASP A 4 13.11 -5.49 2.48
N ARG A 5 13.39 -5.61 1.18
CA ARG A 5 13.09 -4.60 0.18
C ARG A 5 11.68 -4.77 -0.37
N LEU A 6 10.87 -3.73 -0.23
CA LEU A 6 9.63 -3.61 -1.00
C LEU A 6 9.99 -3.14 -2.40
N HIS A 7 9.58 -3.90 -3.41
CA HIS A 7 9.75 -3.54 -4.82
C HIS A 7 8.49 -2.86 -5.36
N PHE A 8 8.66 -1.77 -6.09
CA PHE A 8 7.55 -0.98 -6.63
C PHE A 8 7.97 -0.22 -7.88
N TYR A 9 6.98 0.15 -8.68
CA TYR A 9 7.16 1.03 -9.82
C TYR A 9 6.99 2.49 -9.39
N THR A 10 7.87 3.36 -9.88
CA THR A 10 7.69 4.81 -9.73
C THR A 10 6.91 5.36 -10.91
N ILE A 11 5.97 6.27 -10.61
CA ILE A 11 5.19 7.00 -11.60
C ILE A 11 5.57 8.47 -11.49
N SER A 12 5.94 9.08 -12.61
CA SER A 12 6.18 10.51 -12.73
C SER A 12 5.39 11.01 -13.92
N GLU A 13 4.57 12.06 -13.74
CA GLU A 13 3.75 12.65 -14.80
C GLU A 13 2.83 11.63 -15.51
N GLY A 14 2.28 10.66 -14.76
CA GLY A 14 1.40 9.62 -15.30
C GLY A 14 2.11 8.50 -16.07
N VAL A 15 3.44 8.58 -16.22
CA VAL A 15 4.25 7.55 -16.89
C VAL A 15 4.93 6.67 -15.83
N VAL A 16 4.85 5.34 -16.00
CA VAL A 16 5.64 4.40 -15.21
C VAL A 16 7.10 4.51 -15.66
N THR A 17 7.96 5.05 -14.80
CA THR A 17 9.32 5.44 -15.19
C THR A 17 10.39 4.43 -14.80
N LYS A 18 10.29 3.80 -13.62
CA LYS A 18 11.40 2.98 -13.09
C LYS A 18 10.96 1.91 -12.11
N ASN A 19 11.59 0.73 -12.22
CA ASN A 19 11.62 -0.25 -11.13
C ASN A 19 12.46 0.31 -9.99
N SER A 20 11.87 0.42 -8.81
CA SER A 20 12.52 0.89 -7.60
C SER A 20 12.29 -0.08 -6.45
N SER A 21 13.00 0.15 -5.36
CA SER A 21 12.75 -0.56 -4.12
C SER A 21 13.27 0.24 -2.93
N ALA A 22 12.68 -0.01 -1.76
CA ALA A 22 13.11 0.59 -0.50
C ALA A 22 13.05 -0.45 0.63
N PRO A 23 13.96 -0.41 1.60
CA PRO A 23 13.88 -1.26 2.77
C PRO A 23 12.64 -0.92 3.60
N ILE A 24 11.91 -1.94 4.06
CA ILE A 24 10.81 -1.82 5.00
C ILE A 24 10.95 -2.86 6.10
N ILE A 25 10.43 -2.54 7.27
CA ILE A 25 10.26 -3.45 8.39
C ILE A 25 8.80 -3.92 8.42
N PHE A 26 8.57 -5.21 8.56
CA PHE A 26 7.23 -5.79 8.60
C PHE A 26 7.11 -6.92 9.63
N GLY A 27 5.86 -7.25 9.97
CA GLY A 27 5.54 -8.37 10.86
C GLY A 27 5.56 -9.70 10.11
N CYS A 28 5.95 -10.78 10.80
CA CYS A 28 5.86 -12.14 10.28
C CYS A 28 4.91 -12.95 11.16
N SER A 29 4.09 -13.80 10.55
CA SER A 29 3.19 -14.73 11.25
C SER A 29 3.21 -16.08 10.54
N ASN A 30 3.26 -17.15 11.34
CA ASN A 30 3.09 -18.54 10.89
C ASN A 30 1.67 -19.07 11.16
N TYR A 31 0.79 -18.24 11.71
CA TYR A 31 -0.59 -18.58 11.99
C TYR A 31 -1.55 -17.76 11.11
N ARG A 32 -2.44 -18.47 10.42
CA ARG A 32 -3.50 -17.90 9.58
C ARG A 32 -4.86 -18.31 10.16
N SER A 33 -5.78 -17.36 10.28
CA SER A 33 -7.14 -17.62 10.77
C SER A 33 -8.18 -16.86 9.96
N GLY A 34 -9.45 -17.23 10.14
CA GLY A 34 -10.58 -16.54 9.54
C GLY A 34 -10.57 -16.59 8.01
N TYR A 35 -10.69 -15.42 7.37
CA TYR A 35 -10.73 -15.34 5.90
C TYR A 35 -9.39 -15.72 5.24
N LEU A 36 -8.28 -15.62 5.98
CA LEU A 36 -6.93 -15.89 5.48
C LEU A 36 -6.60 -17.39 5.43
N SER A 37 -7.41 -18.23 6.07
CA SER A 37 -7.24 -19.69 6.02
C SER A 37 -8.04 -20.33 4.89
N LYS A 38 -8.81 -19.55 4.11
CA LYS A 38 -9.60 -20.08 2.99
C LYS A 38 -8.71 -20.31 1.78
N SER A 39 -8.65 -21.55 1.31
CA SER A 39 -7.81 -21.94 0.16
C SER A 39 -8.20 -21.28 -1.17
N GLU A 40 -9.39 -20.69 -1.27
CA GLU A 40 -9.89 -20.06 -2.50
C GLU A 40 -9.19 -18.74 -2.84
N LYS A 41 -8.43 -18.17 -1.90
CA LYS A 41 -7.65 -16.94 -2.09
C LYS A 41 -6.23 -17.15 -1.59
N ALA A 42 -5.32 -17.47 -2.50
CA ALA A 42 -3.89 -17.55 -2.17
C ALA A 42 -3.38 -16.13 -1.84
N LEU A 43 -3.20 -15.86 -0.54
CA LEU A 43 -2.63 -14.62 -0.02
C LEU A 43 -1.29 -14.95 0.65
N ASP A 44 -0.23 -14.26 0.24
CA ASP A 44 1.10 -14.40 0.86
C ASP A 44 1.22 -13.61 2.17
N GLY A 45 0.36 -12.61 2.38
CA GLY A 45 0.34 -11.78 3.58
C GLY A 45 -0.71 -10.68 3.53
N ILE A 46 -0.60 -9.73 4.46
CA ILE A 46 -1.45 -8.52 4.55
C ILE A 46 -0.55 -7.29 4.54
N ILE A 47 -0.95 -6.27 3.78
CA ILE A 47 -0.35 -4.94 3.81
C ILE A 47 -1.32 -3.99 4.50
N GLY A 48 -0.91 -3.43 5.63
CA GLY A 48 -1.70 -2.45 6.38
C GLY A 48 -1.28 -1.01 6.05
N PHE A 49 -2.25 -0.16 5.71
CA PHE A 49 -2.06 1.27 5.42
C PHE A 49 -2.55 2.18 6.55
N GLY A 50 -2.56 1.69 7.79
CA GLY A 50 -3.00 2.47 8.95
C GLY A 50 -2.11 3.70 9.20
N HIS A 51 -2.61 4.61 10.04
CA HIS A 51 -1.94 5.88 10.35
C HIS A 51 -0.62 5.73 11.16
N GLN A 52 -0.37 4.55 11.72
CA GLN A 52 0.79 4.26 12.57
C GLN A 52 2.12 4.39 11.82
N ASP A 53 3.19 4.72 12.55
CA ASP A 53 4.52 4.94 11.95
C ASP A 53 5.15 3.67 11.36
N ILE A 54 4.66 2.49 11.76
CA ILE A 54 5.09 1.21 11.21
C ILE A 54 4.40 0.85 9.87
N SER A 55 3.41 1.63 9.42
CA SER A 55 2.77 1.36 8.13
C SER A 55 3.77 1.55 6.97
N VAL A 56 3.55 0.84 5.87
CA VAL A 56 4.42 0.93 4.68
C VAL A 56 4.50 2.38 4.18
N ILE A 57 3.39 3.13 4.22
CA ILE A 57 3.33 4.53 3.79
C ILE A 57 4.21 5.42 4.67
N SER A 58 4.11 5.29 5.99
CA SER A 58 4.93 6.05 6.95
C SER A 58 6.42 5.74 6.81
N GLN A 59 6.77 4.46 6.60
CA GLN A 59 8.15 4.03 6.43
C GLN A 59 8.79 4.55 5.13
N LEU A 60 8.07 4.50 4.01
CA LEU A 60 8.54 5.06 2.74
C LEU A 60 8.65 6.58 2.79
N SER A 61 7.73 7.25 3.48
CA SER A 61 7.77 8.70 3.65
C SER A 61 8.93 9.18 4.51
N THR A 62 9.23 8.47 5.59
CA THR A 62 10.40 8.78 6.45
C THR A 62 11.72 8.65 5.68
N GLN A 63 11.77 7.80 4.66
CA GLN A 63 12.92 7.62 3.78
C GLN A 63 12.94 8.61 2.60
N GLY A 64 11.95 9.50 2.48
CA GLY A 64 11.85 10.46 1.38
C GLY A 64 11.49 9.86 0.02
N VAL A 65 10.95 8.62 -0.01
CA VAL A 65 10.61 7.93 -1.25
C VAL A 65 9.26 8.42 -1.80
N THR A 66 8.30 8.64 -0.92
CA THR A 66 6.92 9.04 -1.25
C THR A 66 6.40 10.04 -0.20
N PRO A 67 5.37 10.85 -0.50
CA PRO A 67 4.67 11.58 0.55
C PRO A 67 3.93 10.60 1.50
N ARG A 68 3.56 11.06 2.71
CA ARG A 68 2.82 10.27 3.72
C ARG A 68 1.32 10.21 3.38
N VAL A 69 1.00 9.72 2.19
CA VAL A 69 -0.36 9.58 1.66
C VAL A 69 -0.39 8.41 0.68
N PHE A 70 -1.54 7.78 0.52
CA PHE A 70 -1.76 6.79 -0.51
C PHE A 70 -3.12 7.00 -1.16
N SER A 71 -3.23 6.56 -2.41
CA SER A 71 -4.46 6.62 -3.20
C SER A 71 -4.76 5.21 -3.69
N HIS A 72 -6.02 4.80 -3.60
CA HIS A 72 -6.41 3.46 -4.00
C HIS A 72 -7.72 3.47 -4.78
N CYS A 73 -7.70 2.86 -5.97
CA CYS A 73 -8.88 2.62 -6.79
C CYS A 73 -9.10 1.11 -6.85
N LEU A 74 -10.16 0.63 -6.18
CA LEU A 74 -10.56 -0.78 -6.20
C LEU A 74 -11.43 -1.04 -7.42
N ARG A 75 -11.12 -2.09 -8.19
CA ARG A 75 -12.07 -2.63 -9.18
C ARG A 75 -12.95 -3.66 -8.50
N GLY A 76 -14.26 -3.42 -8.46
CA GLY A 76 -15.24 -4.24 -7.75
C GLY A 76 -15.76 -5.47 -8.50
N ASP A 77 -15.21 -5.78 -9.67
CA ASP A 77 -15.61 -6.94 -10.45
C ASP A 77 -14.90 -8.23 -10.02
N ILE A 78 -15.45 -9.38 -10.43
CA ILE A 78 -14.86 -10.70 -10.13
C ILE A 78 -13.49 -10.91 -10.79
N ALA A 79 -13.14 -10.08 -11.77
CA ALA A 79 -11.84 -10.11 -12.43
C ALA A 79 -10.73 -9.51 -11.54
N GLY A 80 -11.08 -8.87 -10.41
CA GLY A 80 -10.13 -8.29 -9.46
C GLY A 80 -9.40 -7.08 -10.04
N GLY A 81 -8.27 -6.65 -9.47
CA GLY A 81 -7.46 -5.55 -9.99
C GLY A 81 -7.75 -4.19 -9.33
N GLY A 82 -7.50 -3.11 -10.07
CA GLY A 82 -7.44 -1.75 -9.54
C GLY A 82 -6.00 -1.24 -9.42
N THR A 83 -5.85 -0.05 -8.83
CA THR A 83 -4.56 0.64 -8.73
C THR A 83 -4.31 1.07 -7.29
N LEU A 84 -3.11 0.80 -6.79
CA LEU A 84 -2.60 1.34 -5.54
C LEU A 84 -1.42 2.26 -5.86
N VAL A 85 -1.52 3.52 -5.44
CA VAL A 85 -0.44 4.49 -5.53
C VAL A 85 0.00 4.83 -4.10
N MET A 86 1.27 4.57 -3.80
CA MET A 86 1.92 5.05 -2.57
C MET A 86 2.29 6.52 -2.78
N GLY A 87 1.27 7.36 -2.75
CA GLY A 87 1.34 8.78 -3.05
C GLY A 87 -0.04 9.35 -3.33
N GLU A 88 -0.05 10.61 -3.72
CA GLU A 88 -1.27 11.33 -4.08
C GLU A 88 -1.51 11.24 -5.58
N ILE A 89 -2.75 10.95 -5.97
CA ILE A 89 -3.23 11.15 -7.34
C ILE A 89 -3.95 12.49 -7.39
N VAL A 90 -3.72 13.26 -8.45
CA VAL A 90 -4.48 14.49 -8.72
C VAL A 90 -5.55 14.13 -9.74
N GLU A 91 -6.79 14.05 -9.28
CA GLU A 91 -7.97 13.82 -10.10
C GLU A 91 -8.99 14.90 -9.76
N ALA A 92 -9.62 15.49 -10.79
CA ALA A 92 -10.41 16.71 -10.62
C ALA A 92 -11.63 16.55 -9.71
N ASP A 93 -12.16 15.33 -9.61
CA ASP A 93 -13.43 15.03 -8.94
C ASP A 93 -13.27 14.39 -7.56
N ILE A 94 -12.06 14.38 -6.98
CA ILE A 94 -11.87 13.87 -5.61
C ILE A 94 -12.42 14.89 -4.61
N VAL A 95 -13.43 14.45 -3.86
CA VAL A 95 -14.00 15.21 -2.73
C VAL A 95 -13.31 14.77 -1.44
N TYR A 96 -12.71 15.72 -0.72
CA TYR A 96 -11.99 15.47 0.52
C TYR A 96 -12.85 15.74 1.75
N THR A 97 -12.65 14.94 2.80
CA THR A 97 -13.20 15.15 4.14
C THR A 97 -12.08 14.96 5.17
N PRO A 98 -12.09 15.66 6.32
CA PRO A 98 -11.12 15.41 7.37
C PRO A 98 -11.14 13.95 7.83
N LEU A 99 -9.95 13.37 8.05
CA LEU A 99 -9.80 12.07 8.68
C LEU A 99 -9.89 12.25 10.20
N ASP A 100 -10.89 11.65 10.81
CA ASP A 100 -11.01 11.60 12.26
C ASP A 100 -10.05 10.54 12.83
N LEU A 101 -9.23 10.95 13.79
CA LEU A 101 -8.22 10.12 14.46
C LEU A 101 -8.55 9.94 15.95
N SER A 102 -9.73 10.38 16.40
CA SER A 102 -10.18 10.31 17.80
C SER A 102 -10.33 8.89 18.32
#